data_AF-A0A137P2N0-F1
#
_entry.id   AF-A0A137P2N0-F1
#
_cell.length_a   1.000
_cell.length_b   1.000
_cell.length_c   1.000
_cell.angle_alpha   90.00
_cell.angle_beta   90.00
_cell.angle_gamma   90.00
#
_symmetry.space_group_name_H-M   'P 1'
#
loop_
_entity.id
_entity.type
_entity.pdbx_description
1 polymer ?
#
loop_
_entity_poly.entity_id
_entity_poly.type
_entity_poly.pdbx_seq_one_letter_code
_entity_poly.pdbx_strand_id
1 'polypeptide(L)'
;LMAVLSGLNSSAISRLNDTWCAVSTQFRTIFDHLNQTFDPKKNFLIYRNKLKDTPPPCIPFFGIYLTDLTFIHQGNPTYKTPEELPTGPSIEYINFDKFSRLVKVVDEIEHFQVPYNLHTED
;
A
#
# COMPACT_ATOMS: atom_id res chain seq x y z
N LEU A 1 -11.72 -4.23 -1.48
CA LEU A 1 -11.83 -3.68 -2.85
C LEU A 1 -10.77 -4.24 -3.80
N MET A 2 -9.46 -4.10 -3.51
CA MET A 2 -8.39 -4.65 -4.36
C MET A 2 -8.57 -6.15 -4.68
N ALA A 3 -8.92 -6.98 -3.70
CA ALA A 3 -9.15 -8.42 -3.92
C ALA A 3 -10.24 -8.71 -4.97
N VAL A 4 -11.37 -7.99 -4.93
CA VAL A 4 -12.46 -8.13 -5.92
C VAL A 4 -11.99 -7.67 -7.29
N LEU A 5 -11.31 -6.51 -7.36
CA LEU A 5 -10.79 -5.95 -8.59
C LEU A 5 -9.76 -6.88 -9.26
N SER A 6 -8.83 -7.44 -8.48
CA SER A 6 -7.86 -8.43 -8.94
C SER A 6 -8.53 -9.71 -9.43
N GLY A 7 -9.60 -10.15 -8.76
CA GLY A 7 -10.42 -11.28 -9.23
C GLY A 7 -11.03 -11.00 -10.60
N LEU A 8 -11.71 -9.87 -10.76
CA LEU A 8 -12.33 -9.47 -12.03
C LEU A 8 -11.32 -9.25 -13.15
N ASN A 9 -10.12 -8.75 -12.83
CA ASN A 9 -9.02 -8.56 -13.79
C ASN A 9 -8.23 -9.85 -14.08
N SER A 10 -8.51 -10.94 -13.37
CA SER A 10 -7.82 -12.21 -13.63
C SER A 10 -8.06 -12.67 -15.07
N SER A 11 -7.07 -13.31 -15.67
CA SER A 11 -7.18 -13.83 -17.05
C SER A 11 -8.34 -14.83 -17.24
N ALA A 12 -8.82 -15.43 -16.14
CA ALA A 12 -10.00 -16.29 -16.11
C ALA A 12 -11.29 -15.53 -16.46
N ILE A 13 -11.44 -14.31 -15.92
CA ILE A 13 -12.66 -13.51 -16.03
C ILE A 13 -12.53 -12.46 -17.14
N SER A 14 -11.39 -11.79 -17.27
CA SER A 14 -11.20 -10.69 -18.22
C SER A 14 -11.37 -11.09 -19.69
N ARG A 15 -11.12 -12.36 -20.04
CA ARG A 15 -11.29 -12.89 -21.40
C ARG A 15 -12.73 -13.19 -21.81
N LEU A 16 -13.68 -13.18 -20.89
CA LEU A 16 -15.08 -13.57 -21.12
C LEU A 16 -15.84 -12.45 -21.84
N ASN A 17 -15.49 -12.20 -23.11
CA ASN A 17 -15.99 -11.06 -23.88
C ASN A 17 -17.52 -10.97 -23.89
N ASP A 18 -18.23 -12.08 -24.09
CA ASP A 18 -19.70 -12.09 -24.15
C ASP A 18 -20.33 -11.70 -22.80
N THR A 19 -19.73 -12.17 -21.69
CA THR A 19 -20.18 -11.80 -20.34
C THR A 19 -19.95 -10.32 -20.10
N TRP A 20 -18.76 -9.80 -20.44
CA TRP A 20 -18.49 -8.37 -20.34
C TRP A 20 -19.43 -7.56 -21.23
N CYS A 21 -19.73 -8.02 -22.45
CA CYS A 21 -20.71 -7.44 -23.37
C CYS A 21 -22.10 -7.25 -22.72
N ALA A 22 -22.54 -8.21 -21.92
CA ALA A 22 -23.82 -8.15 -21.21
C ALA A 22 -23.83 -7.20 -20.00
N VAL A 23 -22.67 -6.81 -19.45
CA VAL A 23 -22.59 -5.85 -18.35
C VAL A 23 -22.93 -4.45 -18.86
N SER A 24 -23.87 -3.77 -18.18
CA SER A 24 -24.29 -2.41 -18.53
C SER A 24 -23.11 -1.42 -18.52
N THR A 25 -23.19 -0.41 -19.37
CA THR A 25 -22.16 0.63 -19.48
C THR A 25 -21.89 1.34 -18.14
N GLN A 26 -22.92 1.58 -17.33
CA GLN A 26 -22.78 2.21 -16.01
C GLN A 26 -21.80 1.44 -15.12
N PHE A 27 -21.96 0.12 -15.01
CA PHE A 27 -21.08 -0.70 -14.16
C PHE A 27 -19.67 -0.81 -14.74
N ARG A 28 -19.51 -0.82 -16.07
CA ARG A 28 -18.19 -0.78 -16.71
C ARG A 28 -17.44 0.53 -16.40
N THR A 29 -18.13 1.67 -16.44
CA THR A 29 -17.53 2.96 -16.07
C THR A 29 -17.08 2.98 -14.61
N ILE A 30 -17.89 2.42 -13.69
CA ILE A 30 -17.49 2.28 -12.28
C ILE A 30 -16.25 1.38 -12.17
N PHE A 31 -16.23 0.26 -12.87
CA PHE A 31 -15.10 -0.66 -12.90
C PHE A 31 -13.82 -0.01 -13.42
N ASP A 32 -13.89 0.78 -14.50
CA ASP A 32 -12.75 1.51 -15.05
C ASP A 32 -12.21 2.57 -14.08
N HIS A 33 -13.10 3.30 -13.40
CA HIS A 33 -12.69 4.25 -12.36
C HIS A 33 -12.01 3.57 -11.16
N LEU A 34 -12.49 2.38 -10.79
CA LEU A 34 -11.84 1.55 -9.77
C LEU A 34 -10.46 1.09 -10.22
N ASN A 35 -10.31 0.62 -11.47
CA ASN A 35 -9.01 0.27 -12.05
C ASN A 35 -8.03 1.44 -12.03
N GLN A 36 -8.47 2.64 -12.39
CA GLN A 36 -7.64 3.84 -12.33
C GLN A 36 -7.22 4.19 -10.90
N THR A 37 -8.13 4.02 -9.94
CA THR A 37 -7.85 4.30 -8.52
C THR A 37 -6.77 3.37 -7.96
N PHE A 38 -6.78 2.10 -8.33
CA PHE A 38 -5.84 1.07 -7.87
C PHE A 38 -4.70 0.81 -8.88
N ASP A 39 -4.42 1.75 -9.79
CA ASP A 39 -3.34 1.62 -10.77
C ASP A 39 -1.97 1.52 -10.05
N PRO A 40 -1.15 0.48 -10.32
CA PRO A 40 0.15 0.29 -9.67
C PRO A 40 1.21 1.33 -10.08
N LYS A 41 0.97 2.14 -11.12
CA LYS A 41 1.91 3.18 -11.58
C LYS A 41 2.33 4.11 -10.44
N LYS A 42 3.62 4.51 -10.48
CA LYS A 42 4.25 5.37 -9.49
C LYS A 42 4.02 4.88 -8.05
N ASN A 43 4.11 3.57 -7.83
CA ASN A 43 3.89 2.93 -6.53
C ASN A 43 2.51 3.26 -5.94
N PHE A 44 1.45 3.03 -6.72
CA PHE A 44 0.07 3.27 -6.29
C PHE A 44 -0.24 4.72 -5.88
N LEU A 45 0.32 5.71 -6.58
CA LEU A 45 0.21 7.13 -6.22
C LEU A 45 -1.23 7.61 -5.97
N ILE A 46 -2.16 7.28 -6.88
CA ILE A 46 -3.55 7.72 -6.78
C ILE A 46 -4.23 7.12 -5.55
N TYR A 47 -4.03 5.82 -5.34
CA TYR A 47 -4.56 5.11 -4.18
C TYR A 47 -3.98 5.67 -2.87
N ARG A 48 -2.66 5.88 -2.79
CA ARG A 48 -1.99 6.43 -1.61
C ARG A 48 -2.51 7.81 -1.24
N ASN A 49 -2.70 8.69 -2.23
CA ASN A 49 -3.26 10.02 -1.99
C ASN A 49 -4.68 9.93 -1.43
N LYS A 50 -5.54 9.10 -2.03
CA LYS A 50 -6.90 8.88 -1.52
C LYS A 50 -6.89 8.31 -0.10
N LEU A 51 -6.01 7.35 0.19
CA LEU A 51 -5.90 6.74 1.51
C LEU A 51 -5.48 7.76 2.57
N LYS A 52 -4.55 8.66 2.24
CA LYS A 52 -4.10 9.74 3.14
C LYS A 52 -5.23 10.69 3.54
N ASP A 53 -6.15 10.97 2.62
CA ASP A 53 -7.30 11.86 2.86
C ASP A 53 -8.51 11.10 3.47
N THR A 54 -8.40 9.79 3.70
CA THR A 54 -9.50 8.96 4.20
C THR A 54 -9.44 8.85 5.74
N PRO A 55 -10.48 9.28 6.47
CA PRO A 55 -10.53 9.10 7.91
C PRO A 55 -10.82 7.64 8.30
N PRO A 56 -10.42 7.19 9.50
CA PRO A 56 -10.80 5.88 10.02
C PRO A 56 -12.31 5.83 10.38
N PRO A 57 -12.95 4.64 10.37
CA PRO A 57 -12.35 3.33 10.08
C PRO A 57 -12.18 3.09 8.56
N CYS A 58 -10.99 2.64 8.16
CA CYS A 58 -10.64 2.29 6.77
C CYS A 58 -9.86 0.97 6.76
N ILE A 59 -10.07 0.12 5.75
CA ILE A 59 -9.22 -1.06 5.51
C ILE A 59 -8.29 -0.77 4.34
N PRO A 60 -7.03 -0.39 4.59
CA PRO A 60 -6.06 -0.18 3.53
C PRO A 60 -5.62 -1.48 2.86
N PHE A 61 -5.12 -1.39 1.62
CA PHE A 61 -4.49 -2.51 0.94
C PHE A 61 -3.09 -2.76 1.53
N PHE A 62 -3.01 -3.74 2.41
CA PHE A 62 -1.83 -4.00 3.23
C PHE A 62 -0.54 -4.30 2.43
N GLY A 63 -0.67 -4.79 1.19
CA GLY A 63 0.47 -5.06 0.31
C GLY A 63 1.35 -3.84 0.03
N ILE A 64 0.77 -2.63 0.08
CA ILE A 64 1.51 -1.38 -0.07
C ILE A 64 2.45 -1.13 1.11
N TYR A 65 1.97 -1.30 2.34
CA TYR A 65 2.80 -1.13 3.53
C TYR A 65 3.88 -2.21 3.62
N LEU A 66 3.57 -3.46 3.27
CA LEU A 66 4.57 -4.53 3.20
C LEU A 66 5.68 -4.20 2.20
N THR A 67 5.32 -3.62 1.07
CA THR A 67 6.28 -3.15 0.05
C THR A 67 7.17 -2.04 0.61
N ASP A 68 6.60 -1.06 1.30
CA ASP A 68 7.36 0.04 1.91
C ASP A 68 8.29 -0.43 3.03
N LEU A 69 7.80 -1.28 3.93
CA LEU A 69 8.61 -1.89 4.99
C LEU A 69 9.78 -2.68 4.41
N THR A 70 9.55 -3.44 3.33
CA THR A 70 10.59 -4.19 2.63
C THR A 70 11.63 -3.25 2.03
N PHE A 71 11.20 -2.22 1.30
CA PHE A 71 12.11 -1.25 0.69
C PHE A 71 12.92 -0.47 1.74
N ILE A 72 12.30 -0.05 2.84
CA ILE A 72 13.02 0.63 3.93
C ILE A 72 14.03 -0.34 4.57
N HIS A 73 13.61 -1.57 4.84
CA HIS A 73 14.44 -2.56 5.52
C HIS A 73 15.68 -2.95 4.70
N GLN A 74 15.49 -3.20 3.39
CA GLN A 74 16.56 -3.64 2.48
C GLN A 74 17.39 -2.47 1.93
N GLY A 75 16.77 -1.31 1.72
CA GLY A 75 17.44 -0.14 1.14
C GLY A 75 18.26 0.69 2.12
N ASN A 76 18.15 0.43 3.43
CA ASN A 76 18.86 1.18 4.47
C ASN A 76 19.62 0.21 5.39
N PRO A 77 20.94 0.39 5.59
CA PRO A 77 21.68 -0.44 6.53
C PRO A 77 21.25 -0.14 7.96
N THR A 78 21.30 -1.17 8.81
CA THR A 78 20.94 -1.04 10.24
C THR A 78 21.96 -0.22 11.02
N TYR A 79 23.23 -0.34 10.64
CA TYR A 79 24.34 0.44 11.19
C TYR A 79 24.96 1.29 10.09
N LYS A 80 25.50 2.44 10.47
CA LYS A 80 26.28 3.33 9.61
C LYS A 80 27.66 3.46 10.21
N THR A 81 28.67 3.40 9.36
CA THR A 81 30.02 3.83 9.68
C THR A 81 30.17 5.29 9.24
N PRO A 82 30.86 6.15 10.01
CA PRO A 82 31.24 7.46 9.51
C PRO A 82 32.17 7.26 8.30
N GLU A 83 32.00 8.10 7.27
CA GLU A 83 33.00 8.20 6.21
C GLU A 83 34.35 8.54 6.84
N GLU A 84 35.40 7.84 6.39
CA GLU A 84 36.75 7.77 6.95
C GLU A 84 37.13 8.98 7.80
N LEU A 85 37.09 8.83 9.13
CA LEU A 85 37.70 9.82 10.00
C LEU A 85 39.22 9.73 9.77
N PRO A 86 39.93 10.82 9.44
CA PRO A 86 41.34 10.76 9.03
C PRO A 86 42.30 10.11 10.04
N THR A 87 41.87 9.89 11.29
CA THR A 87 42.75 9.48 12.39
C THR A 87 42.05 8.75 13.55
N GLY A 88 40.88 8.12 13.33
CA GLY A 88 40.13 7.45 14.41
C GLY A 88 39.61 6.05 14.05
N PRO A 89 39.33 5.18 15.05
CA PRO A 89 38.69 3.90 14.80
C PRO A 89 37.27 4.11 14.23
N SER A 90 36.92 3.36 13.19
CA SER A 90 35.58 3.39 12.59
C SER A 90 34.57 2.79 13.58
N ILE A 91 33.86 3.64 14.33
CA ILE A 91 32.79 3.21 15.24
C ILE A 91 31.49 3.11 14.46
N GLU A 92 30.86 1.93 14.45
CA GLU A 92 29.51 1.74 13.92
C GLU A 92 28.47 2.39 14.84
N TYR A 93 27.51 3.11 14.27
CA TYR A 93 26.36 3.67 14.98
C TYR A 93 25.04 3.23 14.35
N ILE A 94 24.01 3.13 15.19
CA ILE A 94 22.66 2.74 14.75
C ILE A 94 22.10 3.78 13.78
N ASN A 95 21.56 3.32 12.66
CA ASN A 95 20.90 4.18 11.68
C ASN A 95 19.47 4.53 12.13
N PHE A 96 19.32 5.51 13.03
CA PHE A 96 18.02 5.95 13.53
C PHE A 96 17.05 6.42 12.42
N ASP A 97 17.55 6.90 11.28
CA ASP A 97 16.69 7.27 10.13
C ASP A 97 15.92 6.06 9.58
N LYS A 98 16.56 4.88 9.50
CA LYS A 98 15.90 3.63 9.08
C LYS A 98 14.72 3.32 10.00
N PHE A 99 14.96 3.32 11.31
CA PHE A 99 13.94 2.99 12.30
C PHE A 99 12.83 4.03 12.34
N SER A 100 13.17 5.32 12.23
CA SER A 100 12.18 6.40 12.16
C SER A 100 11.26 6.24 10.95
N ARG A 101 11.77 5.80 9.81
CA ARG A 101 10.94 5.50 8.61
C ARG A 101 10.05 4.29 8.82
N LEU A 102 10.55 3.22 9.43
CA LEU A 102 9.76 2.03 9.75
C LEU A 102 8.61 2.37 10.69
N VAL A 103 8.89 3.13 11.76
CA VAL A 103 7.87 3.58 12.74
C VAL A 103 6.78 4.38 12.05
N LYS A 104 7.11 5.33 11.16
CA LYS A 104 6.08 6.09 10.42
C LYS A 104 5.11 5.19 9.64
N VAL A 105 5.59 4.10 9.05
CA VAL A 105 4.73 3.15 8.33
C VAL A 105 3.84 2.38 9.31
N VAL A 106 4.38 1.98 10.47
CA VAL A 106 3.61 1.31 11.52
C VAL A 106 2.54 2.23 12.11
N ASP A 107 2.88 3.49 12.39
CA ASP A 107 1.94 4.49 12.91
C ASP A 107 0.75 4.69 11.95
N GLU A 108 1.00 4.72 10.63
CA GLU A 108 -0.07 4.79 9.63
C GLU A 108 -0.96 3.53 9.62
N ILE A 109 -0.39 2.34 9.85
CA ILE A 109 -1.18 1.11 9.98
C ILE A 109 -2.06 1.17 11.22
N GLU A 110 -1.49 1.55 12.37
CA GLU A 110 -2.19 1.65 13.66
C GLU A 110 -3.32 2.69 13.62
N HIS A 111 -3.13 3.79 12.90
CA HIS A 111 -4.17 4.82 12.70
C HIS A 111 -5.50 4.25 12.17
N PHE A 112 -5.42 3.21 11.33
CA PHE A 112 -6.59 2.57 10.73
C PHE A 112 -7.14 1.39 11.54
N GLN A 113 -6.51 1.00 12.65
CA GLN A 113 -6.95 -0.09 13.53
C GLN A 113 -8.08 0.35 14.48
N VAL A 114 -9.14 0.91 13.89
CA VAL A 114 -10.35 1.36 14.59
C VAL A 114 -11.52 0.46 14.17
N PRO A 115 -12.36 -0.01 15.12
CA PRO A 115 -13.49 -0.86 14.79
C PRO A 115 -14.50 -0.15 13.88
N TYR A 116 -15.11 -0.92 12.99
CA TYR A 116 -16.26 -0.46 12.22
C TYR A 116 -17.54 -0.54 13.05
N ASN A 117 -18.43 0.43 12.89
CA ASN A 117 -19.79 0.35 13.43
C ASN A 117 -20.70 -0.41 12.45
N LEU A 118 -20.43 -1.70 12.26
CA LEU A 118 -21.25 -2.61 11.45
C LEU A 118 -22.05 -3.52 12.38
N HIS A 119 -23.35 -3.62 12.13
CA HIS A 119 -24.22 -4.58 12.81
C HIS A 119 -24.33 -5.82 11.93
N THR A 120 -24.07 -6.99 12.50
CA THR A 120 -24.44 -8.25 11.85
C THR A 120 -25.95 -8.42 11.99
N GLU A 121 -26.63 -8.77 10.90
CA GLU A 121 -28.01 -9.22 10.97
C GLU A 121 -28.01 -10.61 11.66
N ASP A 122 -28.62 -10.69 12.84
CA ASP A 122 -28.97 -11.96 13.52
C ASP A 122 -30.24 -12.57 12.91
#